data_AF-A0A292RV13-F1
#
_entry.id   AF-A0A292RV13-F1
#
_cell.length_a   1.000
_cell.length_b   1.000
_cell.length_c   1.000
_cell.angle_alpha   90.00
_cell.angle_beta   90.00
_cell.angle_gamma   90.00
#
_symmetry.space_group_name_H-M   'P 1'
#
loop_
_entity.id
_entity.type
_entity.pdbx_description
1 polymer ?
#
loop_
_entity_poly.entity_id
_entity_poly.type
_entity_poly.pdbx_seq_one_letter_code
_entity_poly.pdbx_strand_id
1 'polypeptide(L)' 'MKSLYPAFGHPKGIQAAPWYEIKGNDVYPAFGHPKGIQAAPWYTIRNNQIYPAFGHPKGIQAAPWYTIN' A
#
# COMPACT_ATOMS: atom_id res chain seq x y z
N MET A 1 12.49 -7.26 0.43
CA MET A 1 11.53 -6.18 0.73
C MET A 1 11.48 -5.27 -0.49
N LYS A 2 10.30 -4.85 -0.95
CA LYS A 2 10.15 -3.92 -2.09
C LYS A 2 9.48 -2.63 -1.62
N SER A 3 9.87 -1.48 -2.15
CA SER A 3 9.31 -0.18 -1.78
C SER A 3 8.43 0.37 -2.90
N LEU A 4 7.30 0.98 -2.54
CA LEU A 4 6.36 1.62 -3.47
C LEU A 4 6.36 3.12 -3.26
N TYR A 5 6.47 3.86 -4.37
CA TYR A 5 6.53 5.31 -4.41
C TYR A 5 5.31 5.88 -5.14
N PRO A 6 4.87 7.10 -4.83
CA PRO A 6 3.90 7.80 -5.66
C PRO A 6 4.38 7.89 -7.10
N ALA A 7 3.53 7.48 -8.03
CA ALA A 7 3.80 7.63 -9.46
C ALA A 7 3.68 9.10 -9.91
N PHE A 8 4.21 9.40 -11.09
CA PHE A 8 3.97 10.68 -11.76
C PHE A 8 2.46 10.94 -11.89
N GLY A 9 2.04 12.18 -11.64
CA GLY A 9 0.61 12.57 -11.66
C GLY A 9 -0.17 12.24 -10.39
N HIS A 10 0.46 11.64 -9.36
CA HIS A 10 -0.20 11.46 -8.08
C HIS A 10 -0.62 12.82 -7.48
N PRO A 11 -1.83 12.98 -6.89
CA PRO A 11 -2.33 14.27 -6.38
C PRO A 11 -1.45 14.96 -5.32
N LYS A 12 -0.55 14.20 -4.67
CA LYS A 12 0.43 14.73 -3.70
C LYS A 12 1.85 14.87 -4.27
N GLY A 13 1.99 14.79 -5.59
CA GLY A 13 3.25 14.81 -6.31
C GLY A 13 4.10 13.55 -6.15
N ILE A 14 5.27 13.58 -6.78
CA ILE A 14 6.35 12.60 -6.60
C ILE A 14 7.03 12.86 -5.24
N GLN A 15 7.48 11.80 -4.59
CA GLN A 15 8.18 11.87 -3.30
C GLN A 15 9.45 11.03 -3.33
N ALA A 16 10.51 11.49 -2.67
CA ALA A 16 11.77 10.75 -2.51
C ALA A 16 11.67 9.60 -1.49
N ALA A 17 10.64 9.63 -0.64
CA ALA A 17 10.37 8.62 0.37
C ALA A 17 9.29 7.64 -0.11
N PRO A 18 9.43 6.33 0.16
CA PRO A 18 8.40 5.35 -0.16
C PRO A 18 7.16 5.60 0.68
N TRP A 19 6.01 5.37 0.07
CA TRP A 19 4.72 5.41 0.74
C TRP A 19 4.31 4.05 1.28
N TYR A 20 4.78 2.97 0.66
CA TYR A 20 4.53 1.64 1.17
C TYR A 20 5.76 0.74 1.06
N GLU A 21 5.82 -0.26 1.93
CA GLU A 21 6.77 -1.36 1.89
C GLU A 21 6.01 -2.68 1.72
N ILE A 22 6.48 -3.51 0.80
CA ILE A 22 5.99 -4.88 0.59
C ILE A 22 6.90 -5.84 1.36
N LYS A 23 6.29 -6.58 2.29
CA LYS A 23 6.90 -7.62 3.12
C LYS A 23 6.13 -8.93 2.90
N GLY A 24 6.69 -9.83 2.10
CA GLY A 24 5.96 -11.00 1.62
C GLY A 24 4.79 -10.57 0.73
N ASN A 25 3.57 -10.98 1.10
CA ASN A 25 2.34 -10.59 0.41
C ASN A 25 1.65 -9.37 1.03
N ASP A 26 2.20 -8.81 2.11
CA ASP A 26 1.57 -7.71 2.82
C ASP A 26 2.22 -6.37 2.49
N VAL A 27 1.38 -5.33 2.43
CA VAL A 27 1.75 -3.96 2.05
C VAL A 27 1.50 -3.02 3.23
N TYR A 28 2.57 -2.46 3.77
CA TYR A 28 2.57 -1.63 4.97
C TYR A 28 2.80 -0.17 4.60
N PRO A 29 2.08 0.79 5.23
CA PRO A 29 2.46 2.20 5.17
C PRO A 29 3.88 2.41 5.69
N ALA A 30 4.71 3.04 4.86
CA ALA A 30 6.09 3.36 5.17
C ALA A 30 6.22 4.79 5.74
N PHE A 31 7.44 5.20 6.12
CA PHE A 31 7.67 6.50 6.75
C PHE A 31 7.22 7.69 5.89
N GLY A 32 7.32 7.58 4.56
CA GLY A 32 6.90 8.64 3.63
C GLY A 32 5.40 8.69 3.39
N HIS A 33 4.63 7.74 3.93
CA HIS A 33 3.20 7.69 3.74
C HIS A 33 2.53 8.92 4.40
N PRO A 34 1.53 9.58 3.77
CA PRO A 34 0.91 10.79 4.32
C PRO A 34 0.15 10.61 5.64
N LYS A 35 -0.08 9.37 6.06
CA LYS A 35 -0.70 9.00 7.34
C LYS A 35 0.33 8.38 8.32
N GLY A 36 1.61 8.56 8.04
CA GLY A 36 2.72 8.00 8.80
C GLY A 36 2.91 6.50 8.61
N ILE A 37 3.97 5.99 9.24
CA ILE A 37 4.27 4.56 9.33
C ILE A 37 3.20 3.83 10.15
N GLN A 38 2.87 2.60 9.76
CA GLN A 38 1.91 1.77 10.48
C GLN A 38 2.44 0.35 10.66
N ALA A 39 2.16 -0.26 11.82
CA ALA A 39 2.58 -1.63 12.14
C ALA A 39 1.69 -2.70 11.49
N ALA A 40 0.45 -2.36 11.14
CA ALA A 40 -0.49 -3.25 10.47
C ALA A 40 -0.45 -3.05 8.95
N PRO A 41 -0.58 -4.13 8.15
CA PRO A 41 -0.69 -4.01 6.72
C PRO A 41 -2.00 -3.35 6.33
N TRP A 42 -1.93 -2.52 5.30
CA TRP A 42 -3.08 -1.87 4.69
C TRP A 42 -3.61 -2.65 3.51
N TYR A 43 -2.75 -3.42 2.85
CA TYR A 43 -3.19 -4.30 1.77
C TYR A 43 -2.50 -5.65 1.85
N THR A 44 -3.13 -6.65 1.25
CA THR A 44 -2.55 -7.96 0.97
C THR A 44 -2.67 -8.26 -0.52
N ILE A 45 -1.59 -8.74 -1.11
CA ILE A 45 -1.49 -9.17 -2.50
C ILE A 45 -1.89 -10.65 -2.59
N ARG A 46 -2.84 -10.97 -3.47
CA ARG A 46 -3.31 -12.34 -3.75
C ARG A 46 -3.57 -12.46 -5.24
N ASN A 47 -2.94 -13.42 -5.93
CA ASN A 47 -3.18 -13.68 -7.36
C ASN A 47 -3.18 -12.41 -8.24
N ASN A 48 -2.12 -11.60 -8.18
CA ASN A 48 -2.00 -10.33 -8.90
C ASN A 48 -3.06 -9.27 -8.56
N GLN A 49 -3.80 -9.44 -7.47
CA GLN A 49 -4.80 -8.49 -7.01
C GLN A 49 -4.43 -7.96 -5.62
N ILE A 50 -4.80 -6.73 -5.34
CA ILE A 50 -4.52 -6.04 -4.08
C ILE A 50 -5.82 -5.81 -3.33
N TYR A 51 -5.94 -6.41 -2.15
CA TYR A 51 -7.11 -6.36 -1.29
C TYR A 51 -6.84 -5.48 -0.06
N PRO A 52 -7.81 -4.68 0.42
CA PRO A 52 -7.70 -4.02 1.72
C PRO A 52 -7.55 -5.04 2.84
N ALA A 53 -6.52 -4.86 3.68
CA ALA A 53 -6.26 -5.69 4.85
C ALA A 53 -6.90 -5.08 6.12
N PHE A 54 -6.78 -5.77 7.26
CA PHE A 54 -7.40 -5.35 8.51
C PHE A 54 -6.93 -3.97 9.01
N GLY A 55 -5.69 -3.58 8.71
CA GLY A 55 -5.14 -2.28 9.08
C GLY A 55 -5.58 -1.14 8.18
N HIS A 56 -6.28 -1.43 7.07
CA HIS A 56 -6.71 -0.42 6.12
C HIS A 56 -7.71 0.57 6.76
N PRO A 57 -7.61 1.89 6.56
CA PRO A 57 -8.52 2.88 7.16
C PRO A 57 -10.01 2.74 6.77
N LYS A 58 -10.30 1.95 5.73
CA LYS A 58 -11.67 1.64 5.29
C LYS A 58 -12.11 0.21 5.67
N GLY A 59 -11.35 -0.46 6.55
CA GLY A 59 -11.57 -1.85 6.93
C GLY A 59 -11.22 -2.87 5.85
N ILE A 60 -11.39 -4.14 6.21
CA ILE A 60 -11.22 -5.28 5.30
C ILE A 60 -12.34 -5.33 4.27
N GLN A 61 -12.03 -5.71 3.02
CA GLN A 61 -13.03 -5.87 1.97
C GLN A 61 -12.78 -7.15 1.14
N ALA A 62 -13.86 -7.77 0.68
CA ALA A 62 -13.80 -9.01 -0.09
C ALA A 62 -13.41 -8.79 -1.56
N ALA A 63 -13.62 -7.60 -2.11
CA ALA A 63 -13.27 -7.26 -3.49
C ALA A 63 -11.86 -6.64 -3.56
N PRO A 64 -11.08 -6.91 -4.63
CA PRO A 64 -9.80 -6.25 -4.82
C PRO A 64 -10.01 -4.79 -5.22
N TRP A 65 -9.09 -3.93 -4.83
CA TRP A 65 -9.08 -2.52 -5.22
C TRP A 65 -8.18 -2.24 -6.41
N TYR A 66 -7.14 -3.04 -6.58
CA TYR A 66 -6.16 -2.87 -7.64
C TYR A 66 -5.75 -4.22 -8.23
N THR A 67 -5.30 -4.19 -9.47
CA THR A 67 -4.67 -5.32 -10.16
C THR A 67 -3.22 -4.94 -10.49
N ILE A 68 -2.32 -5.92 -10.39
CA ILE A 68 -0.91 -5.82 -10.76
C ILE A 68 -0.77 -6.41 -12.17
N ASN A 69 -0.49 -5.54 -13.14
CA ASN A 69 -0.19 -5.88 -14.53
C ASN A 69 1.30 -5.70 -14.83
#